data_AF-A0A409YQJ5-F1
#
_entry.id   AF-A0A409YQJ5-F1
#
_cell.length_a   1.000
_cell.length_b   1.000
_cell.length_c   1.000
_cell.angle_alpha   90.00
_cell.angle_beta   90.00
_cell.angle_gamma   90.00
#
_symmetry.space_group_name_H-M   'P 1'
#
loop_
_entity.id
_entity.type
_entity.pdbx_description
1 polymer ?
#
loop_
_entity_poly.entity_id
_entity_poly.type
_entity_poly.pdbx_seq_one_letter_code
_entity_poly.pdbx_strand_id
1 'polypeptide(L)'
;MIKCILPLSNLRTVTLSAHPLDLTDEEIKHLAISWPALQTLVFESTPLFDLPPRSSLKGLLWLALYCRKLHYLEYRFSEASGDVILDPDDLATAANHPLRILAVGSSPLEDTQKVARFLTSVFPTLSFLSFSYPRGQPDGNSLRWAEVESLIQQR
;
A
#
# COMPACT_ATOMS: atom_id res chain seq x y z
N MET A 1 -16.50 -11.37 0.78
CA MET A 1 -15.84 -11.77 -0.47
C MET A 1 -16.28 -10.78 -1.54
N ILE A 2 -15.53 -9.69 -1.69
CA ILE A 2 -15.81 -8.68 -2.73
C ILE A 2 -15.22 -9.24 -4.03
N LYS A 3 -16.02 -9.98 -4.79
CA LYS A 3 -15.64 -10.36 -6.14
C LYS A 3 -15.70 -9.08 -6.98
N CYS A 4 -14.58 -8.56 -7.45
CA CYS A 4 -14.62 -7.49 -8.44
C CYS A 4 -15.17 -8.06 -9.75
N ILE A 5 -16.45 -7.77 -10.01
CA ILE A 5 -17.24 -8.40 -11.08
C ILE A 5 -17.07 -7.68 -12.43
N LEU A 6 -16.31 -6.58 -12.48
CA LEU A 6 -16.19 -5.74 -13.68
C LEU A 6 -14.71 -5.55 -14.09
N PRO A 7 -14.27 -6.14 -15.22
CA PRO A 7 -12.95 -5.91 -15.78
C PRO A 7 -12.90 -4.51 -16.41
N LEU A 8 -12.68 -3.49 -15.57
CA LEU A 8 -12.61 -2.09 -15.99
C LEU A 8 -11.19 -1.76 -16.43
N SER A 9 -10.79 -2.27 -17.61
CA SER A 9 -9.41 -2.16 -18.13
C SER A 9 -8.94 -0.73 -18.39
N ASN A 10 -9.87 0.23 -18.50
CA ASN A 10 -9.57 1.64 -18.71
C ASN A 10 -9.77 2.50 -17.44
N LEU A 11 -10.08 1.88 -16.30
CA LEU A 11 -10.26 2.60 -15.04
C LEU A 11 -8.92 3.18 -14.59
N ARG A 12 -8.89 4.50 -14.39
CA ARG A 12 -7.67 5.23 -14.00
C ARG A 12 -7.70 5.72 -12.56
N THR A 13 -8.89 6.05 -12.06
CA THR A 13 -9.06 6.64 -10.74
C THR A 13 -10.17 5.94 -10.01
N VAL A 14 -9.89 5.50 -8.79
CA VAL A 14 -10.88 4.99 -7.85
C VAL A 14 -10.70 5.72 -6.54
N THR A 15 -11.79 6.32 -6.05
CA THR A 15 -11.81 7.01 -4.76
C THR A 15 -13.04 6.54 -3.99
N LEU A 16 -12.80 5.89 -2.86
CA LEU A 16 -13.82 5.37 -1.95
C LEU A 16 -13.51 5.92 -0.55
N SER A 17 -13.88 7.18 -0.33
CA SER A 17 -13.58 7.98 0.87
C SER A 17 -14.69 7.96 1.94
N ALA A 18 -15.55 6.94 1.93
CA ALA A 18 -16.69 6.87 2.86
C ALA A 18 -16.91 5.46 3.46
N HIS A 19 -16.13 4.48 3.05
CA HIS A 19 -16.25 3.09 3.50
C HIS A 19 -14.85 2.50 3.57
N PRO A 20 -14.27 2.23 4.75
CA PRO A 20 -13.03 1.49 4.79
C PRO A 20 -13.31 0.09 4.25
N LEU A 21 -12.48 -0.28 3.28
CA LEU A 21 -12.51 -1.60 2.71
C LEU A 21 -11.47 -2.44 3.45
N ASP A 22 -11.95 -3.40 4.24
CA ASP A 22 -11.10 -4.40 4.87
C ASP A 22 -10.84 -5.56 3.90
N LEU A 23 -9.98 -5.29 2.92
CA LEU A 23 -9.62 -6.21 1.85
C LEU A 23 -8.50 -7.15 2.30
N THR A 24 -8.54 -8.38 1.82
CA THR A 24 -7.38 -9.29 1.89
C THR A 24 -6.41 -9.07 0.74
N ASP A 25 -5.19 -9.61 0.83
CA ASP A 25 -4.23 -9.59 -0.28
C ASP A 25 -4.78 -10.23 -1.56
N GLU A 26 -5.58 -11.29 -1.45
CA GLU A 26 -6.19 -11.94 -2.63
C GLU A 26 -7.29 -11.07 -3.25
N GLU A 27 -8.07 -10.36 -2.43
CA GLU A 27 -9.05 -9.38 -2.94
C GLU A 27 -8.34 -8.20 -3.63
N ILE A 28 -7.23 -7.71 -3.07
CA ILE A 28 -6.38 -6.69 -3.70
C ILE A 28 -5.77 -7.22 -5.00
N LYS A 29 -5.31 -8.48 -5.06
CA LYS A 29 -4.81 -9.09 -6.28
C LYS A 29 -5.86 -9.10 -7.39
N HIS A 30 -7.08 -9.54 -7.07
CA HIS A 30 -8.18 -9.54 -8.04
C HIS A 30 -8.54 -8.15 -8.54
N LEU A 31 -8.53 -7.14 -7.66
CA LEU A 31 -8.70 -5.74 -8.01
C LEU A 31 -7.60 -5.27 -8.98
N ALA A 32 -6.34 -5.51 -8.64
CA ALA A 32 -5.19 -5.07 -9.42
C ALA A 32 -5.18 -5.67 -10.83
N ILE A 33 -5.52 -6.96 -10.96
CA ILE A 33 -5.65 -7.64 -12.27
C ILE A 33 -6.81 -7.06 -13.08
N SER A 34 -7.91 -6.67 -12.43
CA SER A 34 -9.09 -6.15 -13.11
C SER A 34 -8.90 -4.73 -13.63
N TRP A 35 -8.02 -3.94 -13.01
CA TRP A 35 -7.82 -2.51 -13.29
C TRP A 35 -6.36 -2.17 -13.64
N PRO A 36 -5.77 -2.77 -14.69
CA PRO A 36 -4.35 -2.61 -15.00
C PRO A 36 -3.94 -1.18 -15.40
N ALA A 37 -4.90 -0.34 -15.81
CA ALA A 37 -4.65 1.06 -16.17
C ALA A 37 -4.78 2.04 -14.99
N LEU A 38 -4.93 1.54 -13.76
CA LEU A 38 -5.12 2.37 -12.57
C LEU A 38 -3.91 3.28 -12.33
N GLN A 39 -4.19 4.54 -12.06
CA GLN A 39 -3.23 5.64 -11.84
C GLN A 39 -3.35 6.20 -10.43
N THR A 40 -4.56 6.20 -9.89
CA THR A 40 -4.87 6.70 -8.55
C THR A 40 -5.83 5.75 -7.86
N LEU A 41 -5.45 5.27 -6.69
CA LEU A 41 -6.30 4.48 -5.81
C LEU A 41 -6.38 5.14 -4.45
N VAL A 42 -7.58 5.44 -4.00
CA VAL A 42 -7.84 6.03 -2.69
C VAL A 42 -8.89 5.20 -1.98
N PHE A 43 -8.45 4.44 -0.97
CA PHE A 43 -9.31 3.83 0.02
C PHE A 43 -9.12 4.57 1.33
N GLU A 44 -10.24 4.95 1.97
CA GLU A 44 -10.22 5.62 3.27
C GLU A 44 -9.25 4.92 4.23
N SER A 45 -8.21 5.65 4.64
CA SER A 45 -7.13 5.13 5.47
C SER A 45 -7.39 5.30 6.97
N THR A 46 -8.52 5.93 7.31
CA THR A 46 -9.02 6.10 8.68
C THR A 46 -9.69 4.80 9.18
N PRO A 47 -9.31 4.26 10.35
CA PRO A 47 -9.95 3.08 10.91
C PRO A 47 -11.41 3.36 11.26
N LEU A 48 -12.36 2.55 10.75
CA LEU A 48 -13.70 2.49 11.35
C LEU A 48 -13.69 1.76 12.70
N PHE A 49 -12.74 0.84 12.89
CA PHE A 49 -12.58 0.00 14.08
C PHE A 49 -11.09 -0.17 14.41
N ASP A 50 -10.78 -0.45 15.68
CA ASP A 50 -9.41 -0.72 16.18
C ASP A 50 -8.79 -2.04 15.66
N LEU A 51 -9.35 -2.61 14.59
CA LEU A 51 -8.85 -3.84 13.99
C LEU A 51 -7.65 -3.55 13.09
N PRO A 52 -6.63 -4.44 13.09
CA PRO A 52 -5.56 -4.39 12.12
C PRO A 52 -6.11 -4.67 10.71
N PRO A 53 -5.56 -4.03 9.67
CA PRO A 53 -5.94 -4.32 8.29
C PRO A 53 -5.59 -5.78 7.94
N ARG A 54 -6.42 -6.43 7.14
CA ARG A 54 -6.18 -7.82 6.69
C ARG A 54 -5.21 -7.94 5.53
N SER A 55 -4.93 -6.85 4.84
CA SER A 55 -3.97 -6.83 3.75
C SER A 55 -2.59 -6.41 4.26
N SER A 56 -1.55 -6.95 3.63
CA SER A 56 -0.16 -6.72 4.00
C SER A 56 0.65 -6.07 2.87
N LEU A 57 1.98 -6.03 3.03
CA LEU A 57 2.93 -5.70 1.95
C LEU A 57 2.71 -6.53 0.67
N LYS A 58 2.14 -7.74 0.79
CA LYS A 58 1.80 -8.58 -0.38
C LYS A 58 0.71 -7.93 -1.24
N GLY A 59 -0.31 -7.33 -0.63
CA GLY A 59 -1.32 -6.54 -1.35
C GLY A 59 -0.70 -5.37 -2.13
N LEU A 60 0.25 -4.67 -1.50
CA LEU A 60 1.00 -3.59 -2.13
C LEU A 60 1.85 -4.08 -3.32
N LEU A 61 2.46 -5.27 -3.20
CA LEU A 61 3.19 -5.91 -4.29
C LEU A 61 2.27 -6.25 -5.48
N TRP A 62 1.06 -6.76 -5.23
CA TRP A 62 0.10 -7.05 -6.31
C TRP A 62 -0.30 -5.79 -7.08
N LEU A 63 -0.52 -4.68 -6.39
CA LEU A 63 -0.77 -3.39 -7.05
C LEU A 63 0.43 -2.98 -7.92
N ALA A 64 1.66 -3.14 -7.40
CA ALA A 64 2.87 -2.81 -8.16
C ALA A 64 3.10 -3.71 -9.39
N LEU A 65 2.67 -4.96 -9.33
CA LEU A 65 2.78 -5.90 -10.45
C LEU A 65 1.77 -5.61 -11.56
N TYR A 66 0.50 -5.41 -11.21
CA TYR A 66 -0.57 -5.34 -12.20
C TYR A 66 -0.99 -3.91 -12.57
N CYS A 67 -0.82 -2.94 -11.68
CA CYS A 67 -1.20 -1.54 -11.89
C CYS A 67 0.02 -0.65 -12.20
N ARG A 68 0.78 -0.96 -13.27
CA ARG A 68 2.07 -0.31 -13.60
C ARG A 68 2.01 1.19 -13.89
N LYS A 69 0.83 1.80 -13.90
CA LYS A 69 0.62 3.25 -14.10
C LYS A 69 0.26 3.98 -12.80
N LEU A 70 0.19 3.28 -11.68
CA LEU A 70 -0.21 3.82 -10.38
C LEU A 70 0.86 4.78 -9.85
N HIS A 71 0.50 6.04 -9.64
CA HIS A 71 1.40 7.07 -9.13
C HIS A 71 0.98 7.63 -7.77
N TYR A 72 -0.29 7.46 -7.40
CA TYR A 72 -0.86 7.82 -6.11
C TYR A 72 -1.61 6.64 -5.52
N LEU A 73 -1.26 6.26 -4.30
CA LEU A 73 -1.94 5.22 -3.55
C LEU A 73 -2.24 5.70 -2.13
N GLU A 74 -3.49 5.65 -1.73
CA GLU A 74 -3.91 5.73 -0.34
C GLU A 74 -4.59 4.44 0.05
N TYR A 75 -4.00 3.76 1.03
CA TYR A 75 -4.37 2.39 1.39
C TYR A 75 -3.71 1.98 2.71
N ARG A 76 -4.50 1.36 3.59
CA ARG A 76 -4.05 0.86 4.89
C ARG A 76 -3.69 -0.62 4.80
N PHE A 77 -2.54 -1.00 5.33
CA PHE A 77 -2.04 -2.38 5.36
C PHE A 77 -1.23 -2.65 6.63
N SER A 78 -0.98 -3.91 6.92
CA SER A 78 -0.12 -4.35 8.01
C SER A 78 1.23 -4.78 7.47
N GLU A 79 2.25 -4.75 8.33
CA GLU A 79 3.49 -5.46 8.01
C GLU A 79 3.29 -6.98 7.98
N ALA A 80 2.43 -7.48 8.87
CA ALA A 80 2.21 -8.90 9.10
C ALA A 80 1.24 -9.50 8.06
N SER A 81 1.79 -10.32 7.17
CA SER A 81 1.14 -11.56 6.73
C SER A 81 2.14 -12.66 7.05
N GLY A 82 1.89 -13.45 8.09
CA GLY A 82 2.83 -14.43 8.64
C GLY A 82 3.63 -15.16 7.56
N ASP A 83 4.96 -15.17 7.68
CA ASP A 83 5.90 -15.87 6.81
C ASP A 83 5.64 -15.80 5.29
N VAL A 84 5.00 -14.73 4.79
CA VAL A 84 4.88 -14.54 3.35
C VAL A 84 6.25 -14.15 2.82
N ILE A 85 6.97 -15.18 2.37
CA ILE A 85 8.14 -15.04 1.51
C ILE A 85 7.65 -14.36 0.23
N LEU A 86 7.99 -13.08 0.07
CA LEU A 86 7.79 -12.38 -1.19
C LEU A 86 8.69 -13.05 -2.23
N ASP A 87 8.10 -13.49 -3.34
CA ASP A 87 8.84 -14.15 -4.40
C ASP A 87 9.87 -13.16 -5.00
N PRO A 88 11.17 -13.52 -5.06
CA PRO A 88 12.19 -12.68 -5.67
C PRO A 88 11.87 -12.26 -7.11
N ASP A 89 11.22 -13.13 -7.90
CA ASP A 89 10.86 -12.84 -9.29
C ASP A 89 9.72 -11.82 -9.37
N ASP A 90 8.77 -11.90 -8.44
CA ASP A 90 7.70 -10.90 -8.30
C ASP A 90 8.28 -9.53 -7.89
N LEU A 91 9.23 -9.51 -6.94
CA LEU A 91 9.92 -8.28 -6.55
C LEU A 91 10.70 -7.66 -7.70
N ALA A 92 11.42 -8.48 -8.48
CA ALA A 92 12.16 -8.02 -9.66
C ALA A 92 11.22 -7.47 -10.74
N THR A 93 10.07 -8.11 -10.95
CA THR A 93 9.05 -7.66 -11.91
C THR A 93 8.37 -6.37 -11.45
N ALA A 94 8.12 -6.25 -10.15
CA ALA A 94 7.51 -5.08 -9.56
C ALA A 94 8.48 -3.89 -9.44
N ALA A 95 9.79 -4.13 -9.49
CA ALA A 95 10.81 -3.10 -9.39
C ALA A 95 10.60 -1.93 -10.37
N ASN A 96 11.18 -0.78 -10.02
CA ASN A 96 11.07 0.47 -10.79
C ASN A 96 9.63 0.95 -11.00
N HIS A 97 8.72 0.64 -10.08
CA HIS A 97 7.34 1.09 -10.18
C HIS A 97 7.25 2.62 -9.98
N PRO A 98 6.42 3.33 -10.78
CA PRO A 98 6.37 4.80 -10.80
C PRO A 98 5.56 5.43 -9.66
N LEU A 99 5.36 4.72 -8.55
CA LEU A 99 4.59 5.23 -7.42
C LEU A 99 5.36 6.40 -6.78
N ARG A 100 4.70 7.55 -6.62
CA ARG A 100 5.31 8.77 -6.08
C ARG A 100 4.78 9.15 -4.70
N ILE A 101 3.51 8.86 -4.47
CA ILE A 101 2.83 9.19 -3.22
C ILE A 101 2.19 7.90 -2.67
N LEU A 102 2.56 7.57 -1.43
CA LEU A 102 1.94 6.49 -0.67
C LEU A 102 1.41 7.06 0.65
N ALA A 103 0.09 7.09 0.78
CA ALA A 103 -0.62 7.45 1.99
C ALA A 103 -1.04 6.17 2.73
N VAL A 104 -0.47 5.94 3.90
CA VAL A 104 -0.59 4.70 4.68
C VAL A 104 -1.53 4.84 5.87
N GLY A 105 -2.02 6.05 6.16
CA GLY A 105 -2.92 6.33 7.28
C GLY A 105 -2.37 5.80 8.61
N SER A 106 -3.14 4.97 9.29
CA SER A 106 -2.76 4.30 10.55
C SER A 106 -2.33 2.83 10.33
N SER A 107 -1.56 2.56 9.28
CA SER A 107 -0.99 1.23 9.00
C SER A 107 -0.01 0.81 10.10
N PRO A 108 -0.22 -0.31 10.81
CA PRO A 108 0.67 -0.73 11.88
C PRO A 108 2.01 -1.25 11.34
N LEU A 109 3.12 -0.79 11.93
CA LEU A 109 4.49 -1.26 11.67
C LEU A 109 5.17 -1.81 12.92
N GLU A 110 6.02 -2.82 12.74
CA GLU A 110 6.95 -3.30 13.75
C GLU A 110 8.41 -3.11 13.32
N ASP A 111 8.78 -3.51 12.10
CA ASP A 111 10.12 -3.43 11.51
C ASP A 111 10.20 -2.35 10.41
N THR A 112 10.74 -1.19 10.79
CA THR A 112 10.95 -0.03 9.90
C THR A 112 11.95 -0.34 8.77
N GLN A 113 12.99 -1.11 9.05
CA GLN A 113 14.06 -1.42 8.09
C GLN A 113 13.56 -2.33 6.98
N LYS A 114 12.82 -3.37 7.34
CA LYS A 114 12.21 -4.30 6.38
C LYS A 114 11.24 -3.59 5.45
N VAL A 115 10.36 -2.75 5.98
CA VAL A 115 9.41 -1.97 5.18
C VAL A 115 10.12 -0.96 4.28
N ALA A 116 11.11 -0.22 4.81
CA ALA A 116 11.88 0.73 4.01
C ALA A 116 12.63 0.05 2.85
N ARG A 117 13.24 -1.11 3.08
CA ARG A 117 13.91 -1.90 2.02
C ARG A 117 12.92 -2.36 0.96
N PHE A 118 11.77 -2.89 1.35
CA PHE A 118 10.71 -3.28 0.42
C PHE A 118 10.26 -2.09 -0.44
N LEU A 119 9.92 -0.97 0.19
CA LEU A 119 9.46 0.24 -0.51
C LEU A 119 10.54 0.79 -1.45
N THR A 120 11.83 0.67 -1.07
CA THR A 120 12.96 1.07 -1.91
C THR A 120 13.16 0.17 -3.11
N SER A 121 13.04 -1.14 -2.92
CA SER A 121 13.19 -2.10 -4.01
C SER A 121 12.07 -1.99 -5.03
N VAL A 122 10.83 -1.79 -4.58
CA VAL A 122 9.65 -1.79 -5.47
C VAL A 122 9.37 -0.40 -6.03
N PHE A 123 9.44 0.65 -5.18
CA PHE A 123 9.08 2.03 -5.51
C PHE A 123 10.28 2.98 -5.36
N PRO A 124 11.30 2.90 -6.23
CA PRO A 124 12.47 3.74 -6.14
C PRO A 124 12.15 5.23 -6.32
N THR A 125 11.04 5.56 -7.00
CA THR A 125 10.58 6.94 -7.25
C THR A 125 9.63 7.51 -6.19
N LEU A 126 9.41 6.76 -5.09
CA LEU A 126 8.54 7.19 -4.00
C LEU A 126 9.14 8.41 -3.30
N SER A 127 8.46 9.55 -3.43
CA SER A 127 8.95 10.86 -2.94
C SER A 127 8.23 11.36 -1.69
N PHE A 128 7.04 10.81 -1.40
CA PHE A 128 6.21 11.31 -0.32
C PHE A 128 5.47 10.17 0.38
N LEU A 129 5.61 10.11 1.71
CA LEU A 129 4.83 9.25 2.59
C LEU A 129 3.87 10.11 3.40
N SER A 130 2.59 9.71 3.42
CA SER A 130 1.59 10.36 4.28
C SER A 130 1.05 9.36 5.29
N PHE A 131 1.16 9.68 6.57
CA PHE A 131 0.68 8.86 7.67
C PHE A 131 -0.13 9.72 8.64
N SER A 132 -1.09 9.10 9.33
CA SER A 132 -2.04 9.80 10.18
C SER A 132 -1.62 9.78 11.65
N TYR A 133 -1.83 10.90 12.34
CA TYR A 133 -1.72 11.02 13.79
C TYR A 133 -3.10 10.82 14.42
N PRO A 134 -3.34 9.73 15.19
CA PRO A 134 -4.56 9.64 15.97
C PRO A 134 -4.61 10.83 16.94
N ARG A 135 -5.60 11.71 16.79
CA ARG A 135 -5.82 12.91 17.63
C ARG A 135 -4.72 13.99 17.54
N GLY A 136 -3.93 14.02 16.45
CA GLY A 136 -2.96 15.09 16.21
C GLY A 136 -1.71 15.03 17.11
N GLN A 137 -1.43 13.90 17.76
CA GLN A 137 -0.17 13.66 18.47
C GLN A 137 0.60 12.49 17.85
N PRO A 138 1.95 12.55 17.82
CA PRO A 138 2.77 11.41 17.41
C PRO A 138 2.52 10.22 18.35
N ASP A 139 2.07 9.11 17.79
CA ASP A 139 2.09 7.81 18.47
C ASP A 139 3.35 7.02 18.06
N GLY A 140 3.60 5.89 18.73
CA GLY A 140 4.75 5.03 18.41
C GLY A 140 4.74 4.55 16.95
N ASN A 141 3.57 4.44 16.33
CA ASN A 141 3.42 4.03 14.94
C ASN A 141 3.80 5.14 13.95
N SER A 142 3.39 6.38 14.22
CA SER A 142 3.73 7.56 13.43
C SER A 142 5.24 7.82 13.44
N LEU A 143 5.90 7.59 14.58
CA LEU A 143 7.36 7.68 14.68
C LEU A 143 8.06 6.62 13.82
N ARG A 144 7.53 5.40 13.75
CA ARG A 144 8.04 4.35 12.87
C ARG A 144 7.89 4.73 11.39
N TRP A 145 6.76 5.30 10.99
CA TRP A 145 6.59 5.78 9.62
C TRP A 145 7.50 6.95 9.26
N ALA A 146 7.74 7.87 10.19
CA ALA A 146 8.73 8.93 10.01
C ALA A 146 10.16 8.36 9.85
N GLU A 147 10.50 7.30 10.58
CA GLU A 147 11.78 6.59 10.41
C GLU A 147 11.87 5.94 9.02
N VAL A 148 10.81 5.27 8.56
CA VAL A 148 10.74 4.69 7.20
C VAL A 148 10.93 5.78 6.15
N GLU A 149 10.29 6.94 6.30
CA GLU A 149 10.45 8.07 5.38
C GLU A 149 11.91 8.56 5.35
N SER A 150 12.55 8.71 6.50
CA SER A 150 13.97 9.08 6.58
C SER A 150 14.87 8.06 5.86
N LEU A 151 14.62 6.76 6.03
CA LEU A 151 15.40 5.70 5.36
C LEU A 151 15.21 5.71 3.84
N ILE A 152 14.02 6.07 3.37
CA ILE A 152 13.69 6.19 1.95
C ILE A 152 14.35 7.43 1.32
N GLN A 153 14.53 8.52 2.07
CA GLN A 153 15.15 9.76 1.58
C GLN A 153 16.69 9.72 1.58
N GLN A 154 17.32 8.79 2.31
CA GLN A 154 18.79 8.64 2.38
C GLN A 154 19.40 7.84 1.20
N ARG A 155 18.65 7.63 0.12
CA ARG A 155 19.05 6.85 -1.06
C ARG A 155 20.04 7.59 -1.96
#